data_AF-A0A2U8X1Z0-F1
#
_entry.id   AF-A0A2U8X1Z0-F1
#
_cell.length_a   1.000
_cell.length_b   1.000
_cell.length_c   1.000
_cell.angle_alpha   90.00
_cell.angle_beta   90.00
_cell.angle_gamma   90.00
#
_symmetry.space_group_name_H-M   'P 1'
#
loop_
_entity.id
_entity.type
_entity.pdbx_description
1 polymer ?
#
loop_
_entity_poly.entity_id
_entity_poly.type
_entity_poly.pdbx_seq_one_letter_code
_entity_poly.pdbx_strand_id
1 'polypeptide(L)'
;MSAIVVPFRFARRVPQIRKTAAYMAGLPPKHAEGHLRDQLRRLEEGLRKKGVADPLVRSEVAGYEAAIRANLWRMILTGEGGAA
;
A
#
# COMPACT_ATOMS: atom_id res chain seq x y z
N MET A 1 31.15 5.24 14.42
CA MET A 1 29.87 4.99 15.13
C MET A 1 28.78 4.96 14.06
N SER A 2 28.33 3.78 13.62
CA SER A 2 27.33 3.66 12.55
C SER A 2 25.95 3.45 13.14
N ALA A 3 25.00 4.30 12.73
CA ALA A 3 23.58 4.09 13.04
C ALA A 3 22.96 3.23 11.92
N ILE A 4 22.22 2.20 12.29
CA ILE A 4 21.42 1.42 11.34
C ILE A 4 20.13 2.20 11.11
N VAL A 5 19.99 2.76 9.91
CA VAL A 5 18.72 3.35 9.47
C VAL A 5 17.73 2.22 9.27
N VAL A 6 16.76 2.09 10.17
CA VAL A 6 15.62 1.18 9.99
C VAL A 6 14.55 1.95 9.21
N PRO A 7 14.33 1.65 7.92
CA PRO A 7 13.28 2.35 7.17
C PRO A 7 11.93 2.06 7.83
N PHE A 8 11.12 3.11 8.02
CA PHE A 8 9.73 3.01 8.43
C PHE A 8 8.93 2.33 7.31
N ARG A 9 8.95 0.99 7.28
CA ARG A 9 8.39 0.19 6.19
C ARG A 9 6.91 0.50 6.00
N PHE A 10 6.52 1.01 4.83
CA PHE A 10 5.11 1.32 4.54
C PHE A 10 4.22 0.08 4.61
N ALA A 11 4.77 -1.08 4.26
CA ALA A 11 4.13 -2.39 4.40
C ALA A 11 3.69 -2.73 5.85
N ARG A 12 4.23 -2.04 6.86
CA ARG A 12 3.84 -2.23 8.28
C ARG A 12 2.74 -1.29 8.75
N ARG A 13 2.24 -0.38 7.90
CA ARG A 13 1.15 0.56 8.23
C ARG A 13 -0.22 -0.12 8.15
N VAL A 14 -0.41 -1.16 8.96
CA VAL A 14 -1.57 -2.06 8.93
C VAL A 14 -2.92 -1.32 8.92
N PRO A 15 -3.15 -0.27 9.75
CA PRO A 15 -4.44 0.44 9.73
C PRO A 15 -4.75 1.08 8.38
N GLN A 16 -3.75 1.71 7.75
CA GLN A 16 -3.91 2.35 6.45
C GLN A 16 -4.12 1.30 5.35
N ILE A 17 -3.35 0.21 5.39
CA ILE A 17 -3.45 -0.91 4.44
C ILE A 17 -4.86 -1.50 4.46
N ARG A 18 -5.38 -1.80 5.66
CA ARG A 18 -6.75 -2.30 5.84
C ARG A 18 -7.80 -1.33 5.32
N LYS A 19 -7.64 -0.03 5.62
CA LYS A 19 -8.57 1.00 5.16
C LYS A 19 -8.60 1.08 3.63
N THR A 20 -7.44 1.08 2.98
CA THR A 20 -7.36 1.09 1.51
C THR A 20 -7.95 -0.20 0.92
N ALA A 21 -7.64 -1.37 1.48
CA ALA A 21 -8.18 -2.64 1.01
C ALA A 21 -9.71 -2.72 1.15
N ALA A 22 -10.27 -2.29 2.28
CA ALA A 22 -11.71 -2.25 2.51
C ALA A 22 -12.42 -1.30 1.53
N TYR A 23 -11.83 -0.13 1.27
CA TYR A 23 -12.34 0.80 0.27
C TYR A 23 -12.31 0.19 -1.15
N MET A 24 -11.22 -0.49 -1.51
CA MET A 24 -11.10 -1.18 -2.80
C MET A 24 -12.11 -2.31 -2.97
N ALA A 25 -12.42 -3.06 -1.90
CA ALA A 25 -13.40 -4.14 -1.93
C ALA A 25 -14.81 -3.64 -2.27
N GLY A 26 -15.15 -2.41 -1.90
CA GLY A 26 -16.45 -1.79 -2.21
C GLY A 26 -16.54 -1.13 -3.59
N LEU A 27 -15.46 -1.13 -4.40
CA LEU A 27 -15.43 -0.48 -5.71
C LEU A 27 -15.46 -1.51 -6.86
N PRO A 28 -15.97 -1.12 -8.06
CA PRO A 28 -15.74 -1.91 -9.26
C PRO A 28 -14.24 -2.10 -9.53
N PRO A 29 -13.79 -3.28 -9.99
CA PRO A 29 -12.36 -3.61 -10.08
C PRO A 29 -11.51 -2.58 -10.83
N LYS A 30 -12.03 -2.02 -11.94
CA LYS A 30 -11.34 -1.00 -12.73
C LYS A 30 -11.06 0.27 -11.93
N HIS A 31 -12.01 0.70 -11.09
CA HIS A 31 -11.86 1.88 -10.25
C HIS A 31 -10.97 1.61 -9.05
N ALA A 32 -11.06 0.42 -8.45
CA ALA A 32 -10.18 0.00 -7.36
C ALA A 32 -8.70 0.00 -7.80
N GLU A 33 -8.39 -0.60 -8.95
CA GLU A 33 -7.03 -0.65 -9.51
C GLU A 33 -6.52 0.74 -9.93
N GLY A 34 -7.40 1.62 -10.41
CA GLY A 34 -7.05 3.02 -10.67
C GLY A 34 -6.69 3.77 -9.39
N HIS A 35 -7.52 3.62 -8.35
CA HIS A 35 -7.29 4.23 -7.04
C HIS A 35 -5.96 3.81 -6.43
N LEU A 36 -5.65 2.50 -6.47
CA LEU A 36 -4.37 1.98 -5.96
C LEU A 36 -3.17 2.58 -6.72
N ARG A 37 -3.23 2.60 -8.06
CA ARG A 37 -2.18 3.21 -8.89
C ARG A 37 -1.95 4.68 -8.55
N ASP A 38 -3.01 5.45 -8.37
CA ASP A 38 -2.91 6.87 -7.99
C ASP A 38 -2.29 7.06 -6.60
N GLN A 39 -2.65 6.23 -5.63
CA GLN A 39 -2.04 6.27 -4.30
C GLN A 39 -0.55 5.94 -4.33
N LEU A 40 -0.16 4.90 -5.07
CA LEU A 40 1.25 4.48 -5.19
C LEU A 40 2.08 5.55 -5.88
N ARG A 41 1.57 6.16 -6.96
CA ARG A 41 2.24 7.28 -7.65
C ARG A 41 2.48 8.46 -6.70
N ARG A 42 1.46 8.87 -5.93
CA ARG A 42 1.61 9.98 -4.97
C ARG A 42 2.62 9.66 -3.87
N LEU A 43 2.65 8.42 -3.39
CA LEU A 43 3.64 7.96 -2.42
C LEU A 43 5.05 8.03 -2.99
N GLU A 44 5.25 7.48 -4.19
CA GLU A 44 6.53 7.48 -4.90
C GLU A 44 7.05 8.92 -5.10
N GLU A 45 6.23 9.80 -5.66
CA GLU A 45 6.57 11.22 -5.85
C GLU A 45 6.91 11.90 -4.51
N GLY A 46 6.13 11.62 -3.47
CA GLY A 46 6.34 12.17 -2.13
C GLY A 46 7.66 11.71 -1.49
N LEU A 47 8.09 10.46 -1.74
CA LEU A 47 9.36 9.94 -1.25
C LEU A 47 10.55 10.52 -2.04
N ARG A 48 10.43 10.59 -3.37
CA ARG A 48 11.46 11.21 -4.23
C ARG A 48 11.66 12.68 -3.87
N LYS A 49 10.59 13.44 -3.65
CA LYS A 49 10.66 14.85 -3.19
C LYS A 49 11.36 15.02 -1.85
N LYS A 50 11.37 13.99 -1.00
CA LYS A 50 12.07 13.98 0.30
C LYS A 50 13.53 13.54 0.19
N GLY A 51 14.04 13.27 -1.02
CA GLY A 51 15.42 12.83 -1.24
C GLY A 51 15.67 11.37 -0.87
N VAL A 52 14.63 10.54 -0.77
CA VAL A 52 14.79 9.11 -0.51
C VAL A 52 15.43 8.45 -1.75
N ALA A 53 16.46 7.63 -1.53
CA ALA A 53 17.17 6.95 -2.60
C ALA A 53 16.22 6.06 -3.44
N ASP A 54 16.34 6.14 -4.77
CA ASP A 54 15.49 5.42 -5.73
C ASP A 54 15.32 3.91 -5.44
N PRO A 55 16.38 3.14 -5.11
CA PRO A 55 16.24 1.72 -4.78
C PRO A 55 15.32 1.50 -3.56
N LEU A 56 15.43 2.38 -2.56
CA LEU A 56 14.59 2.32 -1.36
C LEU A 56 13.14 2.68 -1.69
N VAL A 57 12.91 3.73 -2.49
CA VAL A 57 11.56 4.10 -2.95
C VAL A 57 10.88 2.92 -3.64
N ARG A 58 11.55 2.28 -4.61
CA ARG A 58 11.00 1.12 -5.33
C ARG A 58 10.64 -0.02 -4.39
N SER A 59 11.54 -0.36 -3.47
CA SER A 59 11.31 -1.45 -2.50
C SER A 59 10.13 -1.16 -1.56
N GLU A 60 9.99 0.08 -1.11
CA GLU A 60 8.91 0.50 -0.20
C GLU A 60 7.56 0.54 -0.90
N VAL A 61 7.50 1.07 -2.12
CA VAL A 61 6.27 1.13 -2.93
C VAL A 61 5.80 -0.29 -3.27
N ALA A 62 6.70 -1.17 -3.72
CA ALA A 62 6.37 -2.56 -4.03
C ALA A 62 5.89 -3.32 -2.78
N GLY A 63 6.56 -3.14 -1.64
CA GLY A 63 6.16 -3.76 -0.38
C GLY A 63 4.79 -3.28 0.10
N TYR A 64 4.49 -1.99 -0.07
CA TYR A 64 3.20 -1.41 0.29
C TYR A 64 2.07 -1.90 -0.62
N GLU A 65 2.30 -1.95 -1.93
CA GLU A 65 1.35 -2.50 -2.90
C GLU A 65 1.02 -3.96 -2.57
N ALA A 66 2.05 -4.80 -2.38
CA ALA A 66 1.87 -6.21 -2.06
C ALA A 66 1.06 -6.41 -0.78
N ALA A 67 1.31 -5.59 0.26
CA ALA A 67 0.57 -5.68 1.51
C ALA A 67 -0.91 -5.28 1.37
N ILE A 68 -1.23 -4.26 0.57
CA ILE A 68 -2.61 -3.88 0.25
C ILE A 68 -3.30 -5.00 -0.52
N ARG A 69 -2.68 -5.49 -1.59
CA ARG A 69 -3.26 -6.57 -2.41
C ARG A 69 -3.49 -7.83 -1.58
N ALA A 70 -2.55 -8.22 -0.71
CA ALA A 70 -2.72 -9.36 0.18
C ALA A 70 -3.91 -9.18 1.15
N ASN A 71 -4.09 -7.98 1.71
CA ASN A 71 -5.24 -7.70 2.58
C ASN A 71 -6.56 -7.71 1.79
N LEU A 72 -6.57 -7.16 0.57
CA LEU A 72 -7.74 -7.19 -0.29
C LEU A 72 -8.16 -8.63 -0.62
N TRP A 73 -7.20 -9.47 -1.04
CA TRP A 73 -7.45 -10.89 -1.29
C TRP A 73 -7.97 -11.60 -0.05
N ARG A 74 -7.37 -11.34 1.12
CA ARG A 74 -7.87 -11.89 2.39
C ARG A 74 -9.33 -11.50 2.63
N MET A 75 -9.68 -10.23 2.45
CA MET A 75 -11.07 -9.75 2.66
C MET A 75 -12.06 -10.41 1.69
N ILE A 76 -11.68 -10.57 0.42
CA ILE A 76 -12.52 -11.22 -0.59
C ILE A 76 -12.72 -12.71 -0.25
N LEU A 77 -11.64 -13.40 0.13
CA LEU A 77 -11.68 -14.85 0.40
C LEU A 77 -12.38 -15.20 1.72
N THR A 78 -12.30 -14.31 2.73
CA THR A 78 -12.89 -14.54 4.06
C THR A 78 -14.30 -13.96 4.19
N GLY A 79 -14.80 -13.23 3.18
CA GLY A 79 -16.11 -12.56 3.25
C GLY A 79 -16.13 -11.30 4.13
N GLU A 80 -14.99 -10.91 4.73
CA GLU A 80 -14.84 -9.65 5.48
C GLU A 80 -15.08 -8.41 4.59
N GLY A 81 -15.09 -8.57 3.27
CA GLY A 81 -15.37 -7.52 2.28
C GLY A 81 -16.85 -7.27 1.96
N GLY A 82 -17.79 -8.07 2.47
CA GLY A 82 -19.22 -7.83 2.27
C GLY A 82 -20.15 -9.00 2.59
N ALA A 83 -20.84 -8.92 3.74
CA ALA A 83 -22.20 -9.42 3.98
C ALA A 83 -22.72 -8.79 5.30
N ALA A 84 -23.34 -7.62 5.18
CA ALA A 84 -24.34 -7.08 6.10
C ALA A 84 -25.42 -6.41 5.24
#